data_AF-A0AAV7TN46-F1
#
_entry.id   AF-A0AAV7TN46-F1
#
_cell.length_a   1.000
_cell.length_b   1.000
_cell.length_c   1.000
_cell.angle_alpha   90.00
_cell.angle_beta   90.00
_cell.angle_gamma   90.00
#
_symmetry.space_group_name_H-M   'P 1'
#
loop_
_entity.id
_entity.type
_entity.pdbx_description
1 polymer ?
#
loop_
_entity_poly.entity_id
_entity_poly.type
_entity_poly.pdbx_seq_one_letter_code
_entity_poly.pdbx_strand_id
1 'polypeptide(L)'
;MATDPSGNARTRAEERYNEAHGRTRRIIEHTFGLLKARFRCLHLTGGSLYYSPKKVFQIIVACCMLHNLALRRQVPFLQEDEPGDGHVAAVEPVDSDEEEAEDVDNRNTII
;
A
#
# COMPACT_ATOMS: atom_id res chain seq x y z
N MET A 1 39.33 8.42 2.48
CA MET A 1 38.76 7.28 1.74
C MET A 1 38.38 6.24 2.79
N ALA A 2 37.15 6.28 3.29
CA ALA A 2 36.64 5.31 4.25
C ALA A 2 35.30 4.82 3.70
N THR A 3 35.37 3.76 2.91
CA THR A 3 34.20 2.98 2.55
C THR A 3 33.83 2.16 3.78
N ASP A 4 32.75 2.52 4.45
CA ASP A 4 32.14 1.67 5.47
C ASP A 4 31.92 0.27 4.89
N PRO A 5 32.46 -0.80 5.50
CA PRO A 5 32.23 -2.15 5.04
C PRO A 5 30.90 -2.60 5.63
N SER A 6 29.80 -2.09 5.08
CA SER A 6 28.50 -2.73 5.24
C SER A 6 28.52 -4.01 4.39
N GLY A 7 29.29 -4.99 4.86
CA GLY A 7 29.34 -6.36 4.35
C GLY A 7 28.04 -7.09 4.69
N ASN A 8 26.91 -6.56 4.25
CA ASN A 8 25.65 -7.27 4.30
C ASN A 8 25.59 -8.14 3.04
N ALA A 9 26.23 -9.30 3.10
CA ALA A 9 25.93 -10.39 2.18
C ALA A 9 24.45 -10.74 2.40
N ARG A 10 23.55 -10.09 1.65
CA ARG A 10 22.11 -10.30 1.76
C ARG A 10 21.87 -11.77 1.51
N THR A 11 21.42 -12.47 2.53
CA THR A 11 21.03 -13.86 2.36
C THR A 11 19.79 -13.90 1.48
N ARG A 12 19.62 -14.95 0.67
CA ARG A 12 18.41 -15.13 -0.15
C ARG A 12 17.11 -15.10 0.67
N ALA A 13 17.19 -15.44 1.95
CA ALA A 13 16.08 -15.32 2.89
C ALA A 13 15.75 -13.86 3.23
N GLU A 14 16.75 -13.02 3.47
CA GLU A 14 16.56 -11.58 3.70
C GLU A 14 16.03 -10.86 2.46
N GLU A 15 16.50 -11.25 1.26
CA GLU A 15 15.99 -10.67 0.00
C GLU A 15 14.49 -10.95 -0.16
N ARG A 16 14.08 -12.21 0.01
CA ARG A 16 12.65 -12.61 -0.02
C ARG A 16 11.82 -11.86 1.02
N TYR A 17 12.33 -11.74 2.25
CA TYR A 17 11.66 -10.99 3.31
C TYR A 17 11.50 -9.51 2.93
N ASN A 18 12.57 -8.86 2.48
CA ASN A 18 12.56 -7.45 2.12
C ASN A 18 11.63 -7.17 0.94
N GLU A 19 11.56 -8.07 -0.03
CA GLU A 19 10.67 -7.96 -1.17
C GLU A 19 9.19 -8.08 -0.75
N ALA A 20 8.84 -9.11 0.03
CA ALA A 20 7.49 -9.30 0.56
C ALA A 20 7.08 -8.13 1.47
N HIS A 21 7.98 -7.66 2.32
CA HIS A 21 7.77 -6.51 3.19
C HIS A 21 7.56 -5.23 2.37
N GLY A 22 8.38 -5.00 1.34
CA GLY A 22 8.28 -3.85 0.46
C GLY A 22 6.97 -3.82 -0.35
N ARG A 23 6.52 -4.99 -0.84
CA ARG A 23 5.21 -5.14 -1.48
C ARG A 23 4.07 -4.78 -0.55
N THR A 24 4.08 -5.34 0.66
CA THR A 24 3.06 -5.06 1.69
C THR A 24 3.01 -3.58 2.06
N ARG A 25 4.17 -2.97 2.28
CA ARG A 25 4.30 -1.56 2.64
C ARG A 25 3.72 -0.65 1.55
N ARG A 26 4.04 -0.91 0.27
CA ARG A 26 3.50 -0.14 -0.86
C ARG A 26 1.97 -0.14 -0.87
N ILE A 27 1.35 -1.30 -0.68
CA ILE A 27 -0.11 -1.43 -0.66
C ILE A 27 -0.73 -0.61 0.49
N ILE A 28 -0.14 -0.70 1.69
CA ILE A 28 -0.64 0.01 2.87
C ILE A 28 -0.45 1.53 2.74
N GLU A 29 0.72 1.98 2.28
CA GLU A 29 0.99 3.40 2.05
C GLU A 29 0.02 4.00 1.02
N HIS A 30 -0.18 3.29 -0.09
CA HIS A 30 -1.14 3.69 -1.12
C HIS A 30 -2.57 3.76 -0.56
N THR A 31 -3.00 2.74 0.19
CA THR A 31 -4.33 2.72 0.82
C THR A 31 -4.53 3.90 1.76
N PHE A 32 -3.52 4.24 2.58
CA PHE A 32 -3.61 5.42 3.45
C PHE A 32 -3.61 6.74 2.69
N GLY A 33 -2.88 6.83 1.57
CA GLY A 33 -2.95 7.98 0.66
C GLY A 33 -4.38 8.20 0.16
N LEU A 34 -5.03 7.16 -0.35
CA LEU A 34 -6.41 7.23 -0.86
C LEU A 34 -7.42 7.60 0.23
N LEU A 35 -7.28 7.04 1.44
CA LEU A 35 -8.16 7.38 2.56
C LEU A 35 -8.04 8.85 2.95
N LYS A 36 -6.81 9.38 3.04
CA LYS A 36 -6.56 10.79 3.36
C LYS A 36 -7.07 11.73 2.27
N ALA A 37 -6.91 11.36 1.01
CA ALA A 37 -7.41 12.14 -0.12
C ALA A 37 -8.95 12.21 -0.13
N ARG A 38 -9.63 11.13 0.23
CA ARG A 38 -11.11 11.08 0.26
C ARG A 38 -11.71 11.69 1.52
N PHE A 39 -11.04 11.58 2.67
CA PHE A 39 -11.56 12.03 3.95
C PHE A 39 -10.63 13.07 4.57
N ARG A 40 -10.97 14.35 4.40
CA ARG A 40 -10.21 15.49 4.97
C ARG A 40 -9.98 15.38 6.48
N CYS A 41 -10.90 14.75 7.22
CA CYS A 41 -10.73 14.51 8.67
C CYS A 41 -9.55 13.58 9.02
N LEU A 42 -8.97 12.88 8.04
CA LEU A 42 -7.75 12.07 8.20
C LEU A 42 -6.50 12.81 7.70
N HIS A 43 -6.69 13.92 6.98
CA HIS A 43 -5.60 14.73 6.44
C HIS A 43 -5.18 15.79 7.46
N LEU A 44 -3.89 16.12 7.51
CA LEU A 44 -3.37 17.10 8.48
C LEU A 44 -4.00 18.48 8.31
N THR A 45 -4.35 18.86 7.07
CA THR A 45 -5.00 20.15 6.77
C THR A 45 -6.47 20.20 7.16
N GLY A 46 -7.15 19.06 7.29
CA GLY A 46 -8.54 18.98 7.74
C GLY A 46 -8.70 18.89 9.27
N GLY A 47 -7.60 19.03 10.00
CA GLY A 47 -7.53 18.99 11.45
C GLY A 47 -7.06 17.63 11.98
N SER A 48 -6.11 17.66 12.92
CA SER A 48 -5.74 16.45 13.67
C SER A 48 -6.96 15.94 14.44
N LEU A 49 -7.16 14.62 14.49
CA LEU A 49 -8.27 14.00 15.22
C LEU A 49 -8.06 14.14 16.74
N TYR A 50 -8.54 15.24 17.32
CA TYR A 50 -8.50 15.50 18.76
C TYR A 50 -9.60 14.71 19.51
N TYR A 51 -9.55 13.39 19.43
CA TYR A 51 -10.48 12.49 20.10
C TYR A 51 -9.74 11.45 20.93
N SER A 52 -10.45 10.78 21.84
CA SER A 52 -9.88 9.62 22.54
C SER A 52 -9.49 8.53 21.53
N PRO A 53 -8.47 7.69 21.81
CA PRO A 53 -8.04 6.63 20.90
C PRO A 53 -9.18 5.71 20.44
N LYS A 54 -10.13 5.42 21.35
CA LYS A 54 -11.33 4.64 21.03
C LYS A 54 -12.21 5.31 19.96
N LYS A 55 -12.35 6.63 20.02
CA LYS A 55 -13.13 7.41 19.05
C LYS A 55 -12.40 7.54 17.72
N VAL A 56 -11.09 7.79 17.74
CA VAL A 56 -10.26 7.78 16.54
C VAL A 56 -10.39 6.45 15.80
N PHE A 57 -10.29 5.32 16.50
CA PHE A 57 -10.48 3.99 15.91
C PHE A 57 -11.85 3.85 15.23
N GLN A 58 -12.94 4.28 15.88
CA GLN A 58 -14.28 4.25 15.29
C GLN A 58 -14.36 5.07 13.99
N ILE A 59 -13.73 6.26 13.97
CA ILE A 59 -13.68 7.12 12.79
C ILE A 59 -12.92 6.44 11.64
N ILE A 60 -11.74 5.88 11.92
CA ILE A 60 -10.93 5.17 10.92
C ILE A 60 -11.70 3.99 10.32
N VAL A 61 -12.36 3.18 11.16
CA VAL A 61 -13.17 2.05 10.69
C VAL A 61 -14.32 2.51 9.80
N ALA A 62 -15.02 3.59 10.17
CA ALA A 62 -16.08 4.16 9.37
C ALA A 62 -15.55 4.65 8.00
N CYS A 63 -14.40 5.34 7.97
CA CYS A 63 -13.75 5.75 6.73
C CYS A 63 -13.41 4.56 5.82
N CYS A 64 -12.87 3.47 6.36
CA CYS A 64 -12.60 2.26 5.58
C CYS A 64 -13.89 1.63 5.01
N MET A 65 -14.95 1.53 5.81
CA MET A 65 -16.24 0.99 5.35
C MET A 65 -16.84 1.86 4.23
N LEU A 66 -16.83 3.18 4.41
CA LEU A 66 -17.33 4.13 3.42
C LEU A 66 -16.48 4.14 2.15
N HIS A 67 -15.16 4.01 2.27
CA HIS A 67 -14.27 3.87 1.11
C HIS A 67 -14.60 2.63 0.29
N ASN A 68 -14.76 1.48 0.96
CA ASN A 68 -15.11 0.23 0.29
C ASN A 68 -16.47 0.31 -0.40
N LEU A 69 -17.45 0.97 0.23
CA LEU A 69 -18.75 1.23 -0.39
C LEU A 69 -18.62 2.14 -1.61
N ALA A 70 -17.82 3.21 -1.52
CA ALA A 70 -17.57 4.13 -2.63
C ALA A 70 -16.92 3.41 -3.81
N LEU A 71 -15.94 2.53 -3.58
CA LEU A 71 -15.34 1.70 -4.63
C LEU A 71 -16.37 0.81 -5.33
N ARG A 72 -17.21 0.10 -4.56
CA ARG A 72 -18.27 -0.76 -5.11
C ARG A 72 -19.32 0.01 -5.91
N ARG A 73 -19.55 1.28 -5.55
CA ARG A 73 -20.51 2.16 -6.19
C ARG A 73 -19.87 3.04 -7.27
N GLN A 74 -18.58 2.88 -7.55
CA GLN A 74 -17.81 3.68 -8.51
C GLN A 74 -17.96 5.19 -8.27
N VAL A 75 -18.05 5.59 -6.99
CA VAL A 75 -18.14 7.01 -6.63
C VAL A 75 -16.78 7.64 -6.92
N PRO A 76 -16.71 8.68 -7.78
CA PRO A 76 -15.46 9.34 -8.09
C PRO A 76 -14.85 9.99 -6.85
N PHE A 77 -13.55 10.23 -6.88
CA PHE A 77 -12.95 11.14 -5.90
C PHE A 77 -13.45 12.55 -6.24
N LEU A 78 -13.91 13.28 -5.23
CA LEU A 78 -14.17 14.70 -5.41
C LEU A 78 -12.80 15.36 -5.59
N GLN A 79 -12.55 15.88 -6.78
CA GLN A 79 -11.36 16.66 -7.05
C GLN A 79 -11.54 18.00 -6.32
N GLU A 80 -10.84 18.16 -5.20
CA GLU A 80 -10.66 19.49 -4.63
C GLU A 80 -9.70 20.23 -5.56
N ASP A 81 -10.12 21.36 -6.13
CA ASP A 81 -9.23 22.30 -6.82
C ASP A 81 -8.24 22.86 -5.77
N GLU A 82 -7.17 22.12 -5.46
CA GLU A 82 -6.10 22.58 -4.58
C GLU A 82 -5.11 23.43 -5.41
N PRO A 83 -4.78 24.66 -4.99
CA PRO A 83 -3.58 25.31 -5.48
C PRO A 83 -2.36 24.67 -4.80
N GLY A 84 -1.83 23.61 -5.43
CA GLY A 84 -0.41 23.22 -5.41
C GLY A 84 0.10 22.37 -4.23
N ASP A 85 0.27 21.07 -4.44
CA ASP A 85 1.56 20.37 -4.61
C ASP A 85 1.35 18.84 -4.51
N GLY A 86 1.98 18.07 -5.40
CA GLY A 86 2.17 16.62 -5.23
C GLY A 86 1.26 15.66 -6.03
N HIS A 87 1.46 15.61 -7.35
CA HIS A 87 1.33 14.45 -8.24
C HIS A 87 0.30 13.35 -7.91
N VAL A 88 -0.89 13.40 -8.55
CA VAL A 88 -1.78 12.23 -8.68
C VAL A 88 -1.59 11.61 -10.06
N ALA A 89 -0.84 10.51 -10.12
CA ALA A 89 -0.76 9.68 -11.32
C ALA A 89 -2.12 8.97 -11.51
N ALA A 90 -2.66 9.04 -12.72
CA ALA A 90 -3.85 8.31 -13.13
C ALA A 90 -3.71 6.82 -12.79
N VAL A 91 -4.78 6.23 -12.24
CA VAL A 91 -4.81 4.81 -11.86
C VAL A 91 -5.07 4.00 -13.12
N GLU A 92 -4.02 3.43 -13.70
CA GLU A 92 -4.12 2.34 -14.68
C GLU A 92 -4.53 1.03 -13.95
N PRO A 93 -5.27 0.13 -14.61
CA PRO A 93 -5.62 -1.16 -14.03
C PRO A 93 -4.34 -1.99 -13.80
N VAL A 94 -4.19 -2.53 -12.60
CA VAL A 94 -3.10 -3.44 -12.26
C VAL A 94 -3.42 -4.79 -12.90
N ASP A 95 -2.72 -5.12 -14.00
CA ASP A 95 -2.75 -6.45 -14.58
C ASP A 95 -2.35 -7.48 -13.52
N SER A 96 -3.14 -8.56 -13.44
CA SER A 96 -2.87 -9.68 -12.56
C SER A 96 -1.80 -10.54 -13.22
N ASP A 97 -0.55 -10.45 -12.75
CA ASP A 97 0.52 -11.34 -13.19
C ASP A 97 0.14 -12.79 -12.81
N GLU A 98 -0.19 -13.61 -13.81
CA GLU A 98 -0.24 -15.06 -13.74
C GLU A 98 1.18 -15.58 -13.50
N GLU A 99 1.42 -16.23 -12.36
CA GLU A 99 2.71 -16.86 -12.05
C GLU A 99 2.61 -18.37 -12.34
N GLU A 100 3.02 -18.81 -13.54
CA GLU A 100 3.30 -20.22 -13.81
C GLU A 100 4.59 -20.62 -13.08
N ALA A 101 4.46 -21.47 -12.07
CA ALA A 101 5.60 -22.12 -11.43
C ALA A 101 5.97 -23.40 -12.20
N GLU A 102 7.00 -23.33 -13.05
CA GLU A 102 7.65 -24.54 -13.56
C GLU A 102 8.58 -25.11 -12.47
N ASP A 103 8.20 -26.26 -11.91
CA ASP A 103 9.04 -27.02 -10.98
C ASP A 103 9.99 -27.93 -11.77
N VAL A 104 11.26 -27.52 -11.84
CA VAL A 104 12.36 -28.28 -12.44
C VAL A 104 13.06 -29.08 -11.33
N ASP A 105 12.57 -30.28 -11.00
CA ASP A 105 13.41 -31.44 -10.64
C ASP A 105 12.58 -32.74 -10.59
N ASN A 106 12.52 -33.50 -11.68
CA ASN A 106 12.21 -34.93 -11.60
C ASN A 106 13.37 -35.75 -12.15
N ARG A 107 14.50 -35.68 -11.44
CA ARG A 107 15.48 -36.77 -11.47
C ARG A 107 14.90 -37.99 -10.74
N ASN A 108 14.44 -38.93 -11.57
CA ASN A 108 14.48 -40.38 -11.33
C ASN A 108 13.41 -41.02 -10.42
N THR A 109 12.34 -41.54 -11.03
CA THR A 109 11.71 -42.82 -10.63
C THR A 109 11.02 -43.42 -11.86
N ILE A 110 11.73 -44.27 -12.61
CA ILE A 110 11.11 -45.30 -13.45
C ILE A 110 11.37 -46.63 -12.74
N ILE A 111 10.28 -47.26 -12.30
CA ILE A 111 10.13 -48.72 -12.35
C ILE A 111 9.03 -48.96 -13.38
#